data_AF-A0A5K1GI17-F1
#
_entry.id   AF-A0A5K1GI17-F1
#
_cell.length_a   1.000
_cell.length_b   1.000
_cell.length_c   1.000
_cell.angle_alpha   90.00
_cell.angle_beta   90.00
_cell.angle_gamma   90.00
#
_symmetry.space_group_name_H-M   'P 1'
#
loop_
_entity.id
_entity.type
_entity.pdbx_description
1 polymer ?
#
loop_
_entity_poly.entity_id
_entity_poly.type
_entity_poly.pdbx_seq_one_letter_code
_entity_poly.pdbx_strand_id
1 'polypeptide(L)' 'VVPGLESLTPKGAKFVDGREEEYDSIILATGYRSNVPMWLM' A
#
# COMPACT_ATOMS: atom_id res chain seq x y z
N VAL A 1 11.97 -10.81 -0.39
CA VAL A 1 11.02 -9.82 0.15
C VAL A 1 11.27 -8.50 -0.58
N VAL A 2 10.24 -7.85 -1.12
CA VAL A 2 10.37 -6.50 -1.72
C VAL A 2 10.35 -5.48 -0.58
N PRO A 3 11.18 -4.41 -0.62
CA PRO A 3 11.14 -3.38 0.40
C PRO A 3 9.76 -2.75 0.51
N GLY A 4 9.46 -2.21 1.70
CA GLY A 4 8.22 -1.49 1.92
C GLY A 4 8.07 -0.29 0.96
N LEU A 5 6.82 0.08 0.70
CA LEU A 5 6.49 1.30 -0.02
C LEU A 5 6.72 2.51 0.91
N GLU A 6 7.49 3.49 0.46
CA GLU A 6 7.67 4.78 1.16
C GLU A 6 6.58 5.77 0.74
N SER A 7 6.38 5.94 -0.57
CA SER A 7 5.36 6.83 -1.13
C SER A 7 4.96 6.43 -2.55
N LEU A 8 3.78 6.88 -2.98
CA LEU A 8 3.39 6.84 -4.39
C LEU A 8 3.91 8.09 -5.10
N THR A 9 4.38 7.93 -6.34
CA THR A 9 4.81 9.03 -7.20
C THR A 9 3.74 9.27 -8.28
N PRO A 10 3.82 10.38 -9.06
CA PRO A 10 2.86 10.65 -10.13
C PRO A 10 2.74 9.55 -11.19
N LYS A 11 3.74 8.66 -11.30
CA LYS A 11 3.79 7.58 -12.30
C LYS A 11 4.04 6.18 -11.71
N GLY A 12 4.07 6.02 -10.39
CA GLY A 12 4.49 4.77 -9.78
C GLY A 12 4.74 4.87 -8.29
N ALA A 13 5.90 4.37 -7.84
CA ALA A 13 6.19 4.16 -6.42
C ALA A 13 7.66 4.40 -6.07
N LYS A 14 7.88 4.91 -4.86
CA LYS A 14 9.18 4.98 -4.18
C LYS A 14 9.21 3.98 -3.04
N PHE A 15 10.28 3.17 -2.98
CA PHE A 15 10.50 2.18 -1.95
C PHE A 15 11.43 2.71 -0.85
N VAL A 16 11.36 2.12 0.33
CA VAL A 16 12.16 2.55 1.51
C VAL A 16 13.68 2.42 1.33
N ASP A 17 14.13 1.70 0.31
CA ASP A 17 15.54 1.59 -0.09
C ASP A 17 15.99 2.71 -1.07
N GLY A 18 15.09 3.65 -1.38
CA GLY A 18 15.34 4.78 -2.27
C GLY A 18 15.10 4.48 -3.75
N ARG A 19 14.73 3.25 -4.14
CA ARG A 19 14.39 2.94 -5.53
C ARG A 19 13.05 3.55 -5.91
N GLU A 20 12.99 4.10 -7.11
CA GLU A 20 11.77 4.59 -7.74
C GLU A 20 11.50 3.83 -9.04
N GLU A 21 10.27 3.35 -9.20
CA GLU A 21 9.86 2.55 -10.35
C GLU A 21 8.49 3.06 -10.88
N GLU A 22 8.34 3.13 -12.20
CA GLU A 22 7.08 3.52 -12.86
C GLU A 22 6.16 2.29 -13.00
N TYR A 23 4.86 2.49 -12.76
CA TYR A 23 3.83 1.46 -12.86
C TYR A 23 2.56 2.06 -13.45
N ASP A 24 1.96 1.36 -14.41
CA ASP A 24 0.69 1.80 -15.03
C ASP A 24 -0.52 1.60 -14.10
N SER A 25 -0.39 0.75 -13.07
CA SER A 25 -1.49 0.42 -12.16
C SER A 25 -0.97 -0.01 -10.78
N ILE A 26 -1.74 0.33 -9.73
CA ILE A 26 -1.45 -0.02 -8.34
C ILE A 26 -2.67 -0.72 -7.73
N ILE A 27 -2.46 -1.89 -7.12
CA ILE A 27 -3.51 -2.67 -6.45
C ILE A 27 -3.22 -2.69 -4.95
N LEU A 28 -4.12 -2.11 -4.15
CA LEU A 28 -4.02 -2.09 -2.69
C LEU A 28 -4.64 -3.36 -2.09
N ALA A 29 -3.84 -4.42 -1.98
CA ALA A 29 -4.24 -5.69 -1.36
C ALA A 29 -3.95 -5.72 0.17
N THR A 30 -4.10 -4.58 0.86
CA THR A 30 -3.72 -4.41 2.27
C THR A 30 -4.78 -4.88 3.28
N GLY A 31 -5.77 -5.65 2.81
CA GLY A 31 -6.87 -6.16 3.64
C GLY A 31 -7.88 -5.09 4.06
N TYR A 32 -8.66 -5.41 5.08
CA TYR A 32 -9.75 -4.58 5.61
C TYR A 32 -9.60 -4.40 7.12
N ARG A 33 -9.97 -3.23 7.64
CA ARG A 33 -10.08 -2.98 9.09
C ARG A 33 -11.57 -2.97 9.48
N SER A 34 -11.97 -3.87 10.38
CA SER A 34 -13.31 -3.86 10.94
C SER A 34 -13.56 -2.59 11.73
N ASN A 35 -14.63 -1.86 11.40
CA ASN A 35 -15.09 -0.69 12.15
C ASN A 35 -16.32 -1.00 13.01
N VAL A 36 -16.52 -2.27 13.37
CA VAL A 36 -17.65 -2.67 14.20
C VAL A 36 -17.15 -2.85 15.64
N PRO A 37 -17.53 -1.96 16.59
CA PRO A 37 -17.03 -2.06 17.97
C PRO A 37 -17.65 -3.25 18.72
N MET A 38 -18.85 -3.69 18.35
CA MET A 38 -19.61 -4.82 18.89
C MET A 38 -20.82 -5.04 17.98
N TRP A 39 -20.91 -6.16 17.27
CA TRP A 39 -22.17 -6.62 16.62
C TRP A 39 -22.53 -8.07 17.00
N LEU A 40 -21.84 -8.61 18.01
CA LEU A 40 -22.17 -9.88 18.65
C LEU A 40 -22.33 -9.63 20.16
N MET A 41 -23.28 -8.77 20.50
CA MET A 41 -24.00 -8.90 21.77
C MET A 41 -25.41 -9.36 21.46
#